data_AF-A0A8S1C255-F1
#
_entry.id   AF-A0A8S1C255-F1
#
_cell.length_a   1.000
_cell.length_b   1.000
_cell.length_c   1.000
_cell.angle_alpha   90.00
_cell.angle_beta   90.00
_cell.angle_gamma   90.00
#
_symmetry.space_group_name_H-M   'P 1'
#
loop_
_entity.id
_entity.type
_entity.pdbx_description
1 polymer ?
#
loop_
_entity_poly.entity_id
_entity_poly.type
_entity_poly.pdbx_seq_one_letter_code
_entity_poly.pdbx_strand_id
1 'polypeptide(L)'
;MNLQAIFQDFNPSKFIVHGCLLLFSIFLSLRLDNTITWSYWTVFSPIWFWKFMAISGALVGSYVWWRHPHYRMEGEAYVHYKAMLISLALHLILLMFELLACDKLESGRHLWILVFIPLLFISIASIAVCVWAVKHDRAFELELFCAVNILQFVFIALRLDNLVQWRWEVVFVPQWVLLCIALVGVLYALIFAAILLRAPEASHAQRKAAFHSALGYTCLVIPLLVFQVNISI
;
A
#
# COMPACT_ATOMS: atom_id res chain seq x y z
N MET A 1 -6.63 31.24 -2.89
CA MET A 1 -5.90 30.01 -2.51
C MET A 1 -4.65 29.94 -3.36
N ASN A 2 -3.48 29.86 -2.73
CA ASN A 2 -2.20 29.95 -3.44
C ASN A 2 -1.86 28.57 -4.03
N LEU A 3 -2.13 28.35 -5.33
CA LEU A 3 -1.88 27.07 -6.01
C LEU A 3 -0.42 26.62 -5.86
N GLN A 4 0.50 27.57 -5.75
CA GLN A 4 1.93 27.34 -5.54
C GLN A 4 2.23 26.61 -4.22
N ALA A 5 1.47 26.87 -3.16
CA ALA A 5 1.62 26.17 -1.88
C ALA A 5 1.06 24.73 -1.94
N ILE A 6 0.02 24.49 -2.75
CA ILE A 6 -0.54 23.14 -2.96
C ILE A 6 0.46 22.24 -3.72
N PHE A 7 1.20 22.81 -4.67
CA PHE A 7 2.21 22.08 -5.43
C PHE A 7 3.55 21.91 -4.71
N GLN A 8 3.85 22.69 -3.66
CA GLN A 8 5.09 22.55 -2.88
C GLN A 8 5.12 21.27 -2.03
N ASP A 9 3.98 20.85 -1.49
CA ASP A 9 3.87 19.62 -0.68
C ASP A 9 3.47 18.39 -1.53
N PHE A 10 3.40 18.54 -2.85
CA PHE A 10 2.99 17.46 -3.75
C PHE A 10 4.08 16.41 -3.87
N ASN A 11 3.82 15.21 -3.38
CA ASN A 11 4.69 14.07 -3.56
C ASN A 11 4.31 13.32 -4.86
N PRO A 12 5.07 13.49 -5.96
CA PRO A 12 4.70 12.92 -7.25
C PRO A 12 4.72 11.39 -7.25
N SER A 13 5.59 10.75 -6.46
CA SER A 13 5.64 9.29 -6.41
C SER A 13 4.41 8.71 -5.73
N LYS A 14 3.98 9.28 -4.59
CA LYS A 14 2.74 8.88 -3.92
C LYS A 14 1.52 9.14 -4.79
N PHE A 15 1.48 10.25 -5.53
CA PHE A 15 0.39 10.52 -6.47
C PHE A 15 0.29 9.47 -7.57
N ILE A 16 1.41 9.09 -8.18
CA ILE A 16 1.45 8.02 -9.20
C ILE A 16 0.94 6.71 -8.61
N VAL A 17 1.44 6.32 -7.43
CA VAL A 17 1.04 5.06 -6.77
C VAL A 17 -0.47 5.05 -6.50
N HIS A 18 -1.00 6.06 -5.81
CA HIS A 18 -2.41 6.10 -5.45
C HIS A 18 -3.32 6.26 -6.67
N GLY A 19 -2.91 7.03 -7.68
CA GLY A 19 -3.63 7.15 -8.95
C GLY A 19 -3.71 5.82 -9.70
N CYS A 20 -2.60 5.07 -9.78
CA CYS A 20 -2.58 3.76 -10.42
C CYS A 20 -3.45 2.74 -9.65
N LEU A 21 -3.35 2.72 -8.32
CA LEU A 21 -4.18 1.84 -7.48
C LEU A 21 -5.67 2.16 -7.59
N LEU A 22 -6.04 3.45 -7.65
CA LEU A 22 -7.42 3.87 -7.85
C LEU A 22 -7.96 3.42 -9.20
N LEU A 23 -7.23 3.69 -10.28
CA LEU A 23 -7.63 3.27 -11.63
C LEU A 23 -7.73 1.75 -11.75
N PHE A 24 -6.78 1.02 -11.17
CA PHE A 24 -6.83 -0.44 -11.11
C PHE A 24 -8.08 -0.93 -10.35
N SER A 25 -8.39 -0.32 -9.20
CA SER A 25 -9.55 -0.71 -8.40
C SER A 25 -10.86 -0.50 -9.16
N ILE A 26 -10.99 0.62 -9.89
CA ILE A 26 -12.14 0.93 -10.75
C ILE A 26 -12.25 -0.06 -11.91
N PHE A 27 -11.15 -0.32 -12.63
CA PHE A 27 -11.18 -1.26 -13.75
C PHE A 27 -11.46 -2.69 -13.29
N LEU A 28 -10.88 -3.10 -12.16
CA LEU A 28 -11.11 -4.42 -11.58
C LEU A 28 -12.58 -4.58 -11.16
N SER A 29 -13.17 -3.61 -10.47
CA SER A 29 -14.58 -3.70 -10.06
C SER A 29 -15.51 -3.74 -11.27
N LEU A 30 -15.33 -2.84 -12.25
CA LEU A 30 -16.13 -2.83 -13.48
C LEU A 30 -15.99 -4.14 -14.26
N ARG A 31 -14.82 -4.76 -14.23
CA ARG A 31 -14.60 -6.05 -14.89
C ARG A 31 -15.28 -7.19 -14.15
N LEU A 32 -15.16 -7.24 -12.82
CA LEU A 32 -15.81 -8.26 -11.99
C LEU A 32 -17.34 -8.15 -12.05
N ASP A 33 -17.88 -6.94 -12.19
CA ASP A 33 -19.31 -6.68 -12.41
C ASP A 33 -19.76 -6.95 -13.86
N ASN A 34 -18.88 -7.46 -14.72
CA ASN A 34 -19.12 -7.70 -16.15
C ASN A 34 -19.60 -6.47 -16.93
N THR A 35 -19.37 -5.25 -16.43
CA THR A 35 -19.71 -4.00 -17.13
C THR A 35 -18.78 -3.75 -18.31
N ILE A 36 -17.51 -4.15 -18.17
CA ILE A 36 -16.51 -4.11 -19.25
C ILE A 36 -16.06 -5.53 -19.64
N THR A 37 -15.78 -5.73 -20.93
CA THR A 37 -15.34 -7.02 -21.51
C THR A 37 -13.84 -7.12 -21.76
N TRP A 38 -13.06 -6.17 -21.21
CA TRP A 38 -11.61 -6.12 -21.41
C TRP A 38 -10.91 -7.35 -20.80
N SER A 39 -9.78 -7.75 -21.39
CA SER A 39 -8.90 -8.74 -20.77
C SER A 39 -8.35 -8.22 -19.44
N TYR A 40 -8.10 -9.12 -18.49
CA TYR A 40 -7.46 -8.79 -17.22
C TYR A 40 -6.07 -8.17 -17.42
N TRP A 41 -5.37 -8.51 -18.52
CA TRP A 41 -4.10 -7.87 -18.88
C TRP A 41 -4.23 -6.35 -19.05
N THR A 42 -5.34 -5.89 -19.65
CA THR A 42 -5.65 -4.46 -19.82
C THR A 42 -6.11 -3.84 -18.50
N VAL A 43 -6.90 -4.56 -17.71
CA VAL A 43 -7.36 -4.11 -16.38
C VAL A 43 -6.19 -3.84 -15.44
N PHE A 44 -5.13 -4.66 -15.49
CA PHE A 44 -3.92 -4.50 -14.68
C PHE A 44 -2.95 -3.44 -15.23
N SER A 45 -3.22 -2.82 -16.39
CA SER A 45 -2.32 -1.83 -17.00
C SER A 45 -1.89 -0.66 -16.11
N PRO A 46 -2.73 -0.10 -15.20
CA PRO A 46 -2.27 0.94 -14.28
C PRO A 46 -1.18 0.44 -13.33
N ILE A 47 -1.27 -0.83 -12.90
CA ILE A 47 -0.28 -1.44 -12.02
C ILE A 47 1.04 -1.68 -12.76
N TRP A 48 0.98 -2.16 -14.01
CA TRP A 48 2.16 -2.32 -14.86
C TRP A 48 2.91 -0.99 -15.05
N PHE A 49 2.16 0.09 -15.28
CA PHE A 49 2.72 1.44 -15.37
C PHE A 49 3.44 1.85 -14.09
N TRP A 50 2.83 1.62 -12.92
CA TRP A 50 3.48 1.89 -11.63
C TRP A 50 4.79 1.09 -11.47
N LYS A 51 4.79 -0.22 -11.75
CA LYS A 51 6.01 -1.04 -11.65
C LYS A 51 7.09 -0.60 -12.63
N PHE A 52 6.71 -0.25 -13.86
CA PHE A 52 7.64 0.28 -14.86
C PHE A 52 8.33 1.57 -14.36
N MET A 53 7.57 2.49 -13.77
CA MET A 53 8.13 3.71 -13.17
C MET A 53 9.07 3.41 -12.00
N ALA A 54 8.74 2.44 -11.14
CA ALA A 54 9.61 2.03 -10.04
C ALA A 54 10.93 1.41 -10.53
N ILE A 55 10.86 0.51 -11.53
CA ILE A 55 12.03 -0.16 -12.11
C ILE A 55 12.92 0.86 -12.84
N SER A 56 12.35 1.74 -13.66
CA SER A 56 13.11 2.78 -14.35
C SER A 56 13.81 3.74 -13.38
N GLY A 57 13.14 4.14 -12.30
CA GLY A 57 13.75 4.92 -11.23
C GLY A 57 14.95 4.22 -10.59
N ALA A 58 14.83 2.92 -10.30
CA ALA A 58 15.94 2.14 -9.76
C ALA A 58 17.09 1.96 -10.74
N LEU A 59 16.81 1.74 -12.03
CA LEU A 59 17.84 1.64 -13.08
C LEU A 59 18.64 2.94 -13.21
N VAL A 60 17.95 4.09 -13.23
CA VAL A 60 18.61 5.41 -13.24
C VAL A 60 19.45 5.61 -11.97
N GLY A 61 18.90 5.27 -10.80
CA GLY A 61 19.63 5.34 -9.53
C GLY A 61 20.89 4.48 -9.51
N SER A 62 20.82 3.24 -10.02
CA SER A 62 21.98 2.35 -10.15
C SER A 62 23.00 2.84 -11.18
N TYR A 63 22.55 3.42 -12.28
CA TYR A 63 23.45 4.03 -13.27
C TYR A 63 24.24 5.21 -12.67
N VAL A 64 23.57 6.11 -11.95
CA VAL A 64 24.21 7.24 -11.26
C VAL A 64 25.18 6.74 -10.18
N TRP A 65 24.78 5.73 -9.40
CA TRP A 65 25.62 5.11 -8.38
C TRP A 65 26.92 4.51 -8.95
N TRP A 66 26.88 3.94 -10.16
CA TRP A 66 28.07 3.46 -10.84
C TRP A 66 28.96 4.61 -11.30
N ARG A 67 28.38 5.61 -11.97
CA ARG A 67 29.10 6.77 -12.56
C ARG A 67 29.81 7.63 -11.53
N HIS A 68 29.26 7.74 -10.31
CA HIS A 68 29.74 8.64 -9.28
C HIS A 68 30.14 7.87 -8.00
N PRO A 69 31.35 7.28 -7.96
CA PRO A 69 31.80 6.49 -6.82
C PRO A 69 32.00 7.32 -5.53
N HIS A 70 32.07 8.65 -5.62
CA HIS A 70 32.18 9.54 -4.46
C HIS A 70 31.01 9.40 -3.48
N TYR A 71 29.80 9.08 -3.96
CA TYR A 71 28.63 8.82 -3.11
C TYR A 71 28.79 7.58 -2.20
N ARG A 72 29.80 6.74 -2.41
CA ARG A 72 30.10 5.59 -1.54
C ARG A 72 30.76 6.00 -0.22
N MET A 73 31.39 7.17 -0.19
CA MET A 73 32.09 7.68 0.99
C MET A 73 31.13 8.40 1.95
N GLU A 74 29.98 8.84 1.44
CA GLU A 74 28.89 9.41 2.23
C GLU A 74 27.99 8.27 2.76
N GLY A 75 28.04 8.04 4.07
CA GLY A 75 27.29 6.95 4.72
C GLY A 75 25.78 7.00 4.47
N GLU A 76 25.18 8.19 4.36
CA GLU A 76 23.75 8.35 4.10
C GLU A 76 23.35 7.94 2.68
N ALA A 77 24.12 8.34 1.66
CA ALA A 77 23.87 7.97 0.27
C ALA A 77 23.93 6.44 0.08
N TYR A 78 24.82 5.76 0.80
CA TYR A 78 24.89 4.29 0.81
C TYR A 78 23.65 3.63 1.39
N VAL A 79 23.09 4.17 2.49
CA VAL A 79 21.85 3.67 3.09
C VAL A 79 20.66 3.90 2.15
N HIS A 80 20.58 5.07 1.50
CA HIS A 80 19.54 5.37 0.51
C HIS A 80 19.60 4.43 -0.70
N TYR A 81 20.79 4.13 -1.20
CA TYR A 81 20.95 3.18 -2.30
C TYR A 81 20.51 1.77 -1.89
N LYS A 82 20.88 1.31 -0.70
CA LYS A 82 20.39 0.02 -0.16
C LYS A 82 18.86 -0.01 -0.04
N ALA A 83 18.26 1.05 0.49
CA ALA A 83 16.80 1.15 0.59
C ALA A 83 16.14 1.05 -0.79
N MET A 84 16.70 1.71 -1.81
CA MET A 84 16.21 1.64 -3.19
C MET A 84 16.29 0.21 -3.74
N LEU A 85 17.38 -0.52 -3.49
CA LEU A 85 17.52 -1.92 -3.92
C LEU A 85 16.54 -2.85 -3.21
N ILE A 86 16.34 -2.67 -1.90
CA ILE A 86 15.33 -3.43 -1.13
C ILE A 86 13.93 -3.15 -1.71
N SER A 87 13.60 -1.88 -1.93
CA SER A 87 12.33 -1.47 -2.52
C SER A 87 12.13 -2.07 -3.91
N LEU A 88 13.17 -2.05 -4.77
CA LEU A 88 13.12 -2.67 -6.09
C LEU A 88 12.84 -4.18 -5.99
N ALA A 89 13.54 -4.89 -5.10
CA ALA A 89 13.34 -6.32 -4.91
C ALA A 89 11.90 -6.64 -4.48
N LEU A 90 11.34 -5.87 -3.55
CA LEU A 90 9.94 -6.00 -3.14
C LEU A 90 8.98 -5.73 -4.31
N HIS A 91 9.23 -4.70 -5.12
CA HIS A 91 8.41 -4.39 -6.30
C HIS A 91 8.44 -5.50 -7.34
N LEU A 92 9.60 -6.16 -7.55
CA LEU A 92 9.73 -7.26 -8.51
C LEU A 92 8.99 -8.51 -8.05
N ILE A 93 9.06 -8.84 -6.75
CA ILE A 93 8.31 -9.99 -6.21
C ILE A 93 6.80 -9.68 -6.20
N LEU A 94 6.43 -8.41 -5.96
CA LEU A 94 5.03 -7.99 -6.01
C LEU A 94 4.50 -8.02 -7.45
N LEU A 95 5.32 -7.62 -8.42
CA LEU A 95 5.03 -7.78 -9.85
C LEU A 95 4.82 -9.27 -10.21
N MET A 96 5.59 -10.19 -9.63
CA MET A 96 5.39 -11.62 -9.82
C MET A 96 4.02 -12.09 -9.30
N PHE A 97 3.59 -11.63 -8.11
CA PHE A 97 2.23 -11.87 -7.61
C PHE A 97 1.17 -11.33 -8.56
N GLU A 98 1.32 -10.07 -9.01
CA GLU A 98 0.35 -9.41 -9.90
C GLU A 98 0.23 -10.15 -11.24
N LEU A 99 1.34 -10.62 -11.81
CA LEU A 99 1.34 -11.40 -13.06
C LEU A 99 0.62 -12.74 -12.90
N LEU A 100 0.90 -13.46 -11.80
CA LEU A 100 0.23 -14.72 -11.50
C LEU A 100 -1.27 -14.53 -11.23
N ALA A 101 -1.65 -13.44 -10.56
CA ALA A 101 -3.04 -13.09 -10.30
C ALA A 101 -3.77 -12.74 -11.61
N CYS A 102 -3.13 -11.97 -12.49
CA CYS A 102 -3.67 -11.63 -13.81
C CYS A 102 -3.88 -12.90 -14.67
N ASP A 103 -2.89 -13.79 -14.73
CA ASP A 103 -3.01 -15.04 -15.48
C ASP A 103 -4.09 -15.97 -14.91
N LYS A 104 -4.19 -16.08 -13.58
CA LYS A 104 -5.24 -16.86 -12.90
C LYS A 104 -6.64 -16.31 -13.21
N LEU A 105 -6.81 -14.99 -13.19
CA LEU A 105 -8.08 -14.34 -13.49
C LEU A 105 -8.50 -14.51 -14.96
N GLU A 106 -7.53 -14.44 -15.89
CA GLU A 106 -7.81 -14.58 -17.33
C GLU A 106 -8.07 -16.04 -17.73
N SER A 107 -7.21 -16.96 -17.30
CA SER A 107 -7.21 -18.34 -17.78
C SER A 107 -7.96 -19.31 -16.86
N GLY A 108 -8.18 -18.94 -15.60
CA GLY A 108 -8.68 -19.82 -14.55
C GLY A 108 -7.68 -20.91 -14.13
N ARG A 109 -6.46 -20.94 -14.69
CA ARG A 109 -5.47 -21.98 -14.45
C ARG A 109 -4.76 -21.77 -13.10
N HIS A 110 -4.29 -22.85 -12.49
CA HIS A 110 -3.55 -22.89 -11.22
C HIS A 110 -4.40 -22.58 -9.96
N LEU A 111 -3.85 -22.89 -8.79
CA LEU A 111 -4.47 -22.64 -7.49
C LEU A 111 -4.06 -21.26 -6.95
N TRP A 112 -4.96 -20.56 -6.27
CA TRP A 112 -4.71 -19.28 -5.62
C TRP A 112 -3.60 -19.36 -4.57
N ILE A 113 -3.43 -20.48 -3.87
CA ILE A 113 -2.27 -20.68 -2.99
C ILE A 113 -0.95 -20.42 -3.72
N LEU A 114 -0.79 -20.95 -4.94
CA LEU A 114 0.43 -20.75 -5.73
C LEU A 114 0.59 -19.30 -6.16
N VAL A 115 -0.52 -18.65 -6.55
CA VAL A 115 -0.56 -17.23 -6.91
C VAL A 115 -0.10 -16.37 -5.73
N PHE A 116 -0.47 -16.71 -4.50
CA PHE A 116 -0.15 -15.95 -3.29
C PHE A 116 1.25 -16.23 -2.69
N ILE A 117 1.97 -17.27 -3.13
CA ILE A 117 3.35 -17.56 -2.66
C ILE A 117 4.28 -16.34 -2.68
N PRO A 118 4.36 -15.52 -3.75
CA PRO A 118 5.26 -14.36 -3.78
C PRO A 118 4.87 -13.34 -2.71
N LEU A 119 3.58 -13.17 -2.45
CA LEU A 119 3.08 -12.24 -1.44
C LEU A 119 3.39 -12.73 -0.02
N LEU A 120 3.28 -14.04 0.25
CA LEU A 120 3.70 -14.63 1.52
C LEU A 120 5.21 -14.47 1.77
N PHE A 121 6.02 -14.66 0.72
CA PHE A 121 7.45 -14.43 0.79
C PHE A 121 7.77 -12.95 1.10
N ILE A 122 7.08 -12.01 0.44
CA ILE A 122 7.19 -10.57 0.75
C ILE A 122 6.82 -10.30 2.20
N SER A 123 5.73 -10.88 2.72
CA SER A 123 5.32 -10.65 4.11
C SER A 123 6.38 -11.08 5.12
N ILE A 124 7.02 -12.23 4.92
CA ILE A 124 8.09 -12.72 5.80
C ILE A 124 9.32 -11.83 5.66
N ALA A 125 9.76 -11.52 4.43
CA ALA A 125 10.90 -10.64 4.18
C ALA A 125 10.67 -9.24 4.78
N SER A 126 9.44 -8.73 4.69
CA SER A 126 9.05 -7.43 5.22
C SER A 126 9.25 -7.31 6.73
N ILE A 127 9.13 -8.38 7.51
CA ILE A 127 9.42 -8.33 8.96
C ILE A 127 10.87 -7.91 9.20
N ALA A 128 11.83 -8.51 8.48
CA ALA A 128 13.24 -8.15 8.58
C ALA A 128 13.52 -6.74 8.05
N VAL A 129 12.86 -6.35 6.95
CA VAL A 129 13.00 -5.00 6.37
C VAL A 129 12.43 -3.94 7.31
N CYS A 130 11.31 -4.18 8.01
CA CYS A 130 10.77 -3.26 9.01
C CYS A 130 11.77 -3.01 10.15
N VAL A 131 12.39 -4.06 10.70
CA VAL A 131 13.42 -3.92 11.75
C VAL A 131 14.61 -3.11 11.23
N TRP A 132 15.04 -3.39 10.00
CA TRP A 132 16.11 -2.63 9.35
C TRP A 132 15.72 -1.16 9.13
N ALA A 133 14.50 -0.89 8.67
CA ALA A 133 14.01 0.45 8.37
C ALA A 133 13.88 1.32 9.63
N VAL A 134 13.36 0.74 10.74
CA VAL A 134 13.31 1.41 12.05
C VAL A 134 14.71 1.78 12.52
N LYS A 135 15.69 0.89 12.37
CA LYS A 135 17.08 1.15 12.77
C LYS A 135 17.72 2.31 11.99
N HIS A 136 17.26 2.58 10.78
CA HIS A 136 17.82 3.61 9.89
C HIS A 136 16.87 4.80 9.66
N ASP A 137 15.84 4.97 10.50
CA ASP A 137 14.84 6.05 10.43
C ASP A 137 14.20 6.23 9.04
N ARG A 138 13.85 5.11 8.42
CA ARG A 138 13.21 5.09 7.09
C ARG A 138 11.71 4.83 7.23
N ALA A 139 10.93 5.42 6.35
CA ALA A 139 9.52 5.03 6.19
C ALA A 139 9.42 3.62 5.59
N PHE A 140 8.52 2.80 6.10
CA PHE A 140 8.32 1.38 5.72
C PHE A 140 6.82 1.02 5.58
N GLU A 141 6.04 1.90 4.95
CA GLU A 141 4.58 1.78 4.87
C GLU A 141 4.12 0.46 4.21
N LEU A 142 4.72 0.08 3.07
CA LEU A 142 4.36 -1.14 2.34
C LEU A 142 4.81 -2.41 3.08
N GLU A 143 6.03 -2.39 3.62
CA GLU A 143 6.60 -3.51 4.34
C GLU A 143 5.80 -3.80 5.60
N LEU A 144 5.43 -2.75 6.35
CA LEU A 144 4.55 -2.90 7.50
C LEU A 144 3.21 -3.51 7.08
N PHE A 145 2.60 -2.98 6.00
CA PHE A 145 1.33 -3.50 5.48
C PHE A 145 1.42 -4.99 5.13
N CYS A 146 2.47 -5.42 4.42
CA CYS A 146 2.65 -6.83 4.07
C CYS A 146 2.92 -7.71 5.28
N ALA A 147 3.72 -7.23 6.25
CA ALA A 147 4.05 -7.99 7.45
C ALA A 147 2.80 -8.26 8.33
N VAL A 148 1.98 -7.23 8.58
CA VAL A 148 0.79 -7.37 9.43
C VAL A 148 -0.34 -8.17 8.76
N ASN A 149 -0.37 -8.21 7.43
CA ASN A 149 -1.42 -8.90 6.66
C ASN A 149 -1.04 -10.32 6.22
N ILE A 150 0.06 -10.91 6.73
CA ILE A 150 0.47 -12.26 6.33
C ILE A 150 -0.65 -13.31 6.49
N LEU A 151 -1.37 -13.26 7.62
CA LEU A 151 -2.45 -14.21 7.90
C LEU A 151 -3.66 -13.97 6.99
N GLN A 152 -3.94 -12.70 6.68
CA GLN A 152 -5.00 -12.30 5.76
C GLN A 152 -4.76 -12.89 4.36
N PHE A 153 -3.53 -12.82 3.87
CA PHE A 153 -3.14 -13.37 2.57
C PHE A 153 -3.30 -14.89 2.52
N VAL A 154 -2.93 -15.60 3.58
CA VAL A 154 -3.14 -17.06 3.69
C VAL A 154 -4.64 -17.39 3.64
N PHE A 155 -5.46 -16.72 4.45
CA PHE A 155 -6.89 -17.01 4.52
C PHE A 155 -7.60 -16.71 3.19
N ILE A 156 -7.26 -15.61 2.52
CA ILE A 156 -7.80 -15.29 1.20
C ILE A 156 -7.45 -16.38 0.19
N ALA A 157 -6.19 -16.80 0.13
CA ALA A 157 -5.77 -17.84 -0.82
C ALA A 157 -6.51 -19.17 -0.59
N LEU A 158 -6.60 -19.62 0.66
CA LEU A 158 -7.32 -20.85 1.04
C LEU A 158 -8.82 -20.76 0.72
N ARG A 159 -9.41 -19.59 0.94
CA ARG A 159 -10.83 -19.37 0.66
C ARG A 159 -11.11 -19.36 -0.84
N LEU A 160 -10.28 -18.67 -1.62
CA LEU A 160 -10.44 -18.58 -3.08
C LEU A 160 -10.26 -19.95 -3.76
N ASP A 161 -9.45 -20.85 -3.19
CA ASP A 161 -9.31 -22.24 -3.65
C ASP A 161 -10.40 -23.19 -3.14
N ASN A 162 -11.38 -22.70 -2.37
CA ASN A 162 -12.44 -23.51 -1.76
C ASN A 162 -11.94 -24.63 -0.83
N LEU A 163 -10.67 -24.61 -0.40
CA LEU A 163 -10.12 -25.54 0.58
C LEU A 163 -10.75 -25.32 1.96
N VAL A 164 -11.21 -24.10 2.21
CA VAL A 164 -11.83 -23.69 3.45
C VAL A 164 -13.17 -23.02 3.14
N GLN A 165 -14.23 -23.50 3.79
CA GLN A 165 -15.61 -23.02 3.61
C GLN A 165 -16.02 -21.94 4.63
N TRP A 166 -15.03 -21.21 5.16
CA TRP A 166 -15.30 -20.14 6.11
C TRP A 166 -16.05 -18.99 5.46
N ARG A 167 -16.86 -18.34 6.28
CA ARG A 167 -17.48 -17.05 5.97
C ARG A 167 -16.40 -15.98 5.73
N TRP A 168 -16.67 -15.00 4.86
CA TRP A 168 -15.69 -13.96 4.51
C TRP A 168 -15.28 -13.14 5.74
N GLU A 169 -16.18 -13.00 6.71
CA GLU A 169 -15.96 -12.41 8.02
C GLU A 169 -14.75 -12.99 8.74
N VAL A 170 -14.64 -14.33 8.75
CA VAL A 170 -13.54 -15.05 9.39
C VAL A 170 -12.24 -14.88 8.62
N VAL A 171 -12.34 -14.92 7.28
CA VAL A 171 -11.20 -14.69 6.38
C VAL A 171 -10.60 -13.31 6.63
N PHE A 172 -11.41 -12.29 6.90
CA PHE A 172 -10.96 -10.93 7.16
C PHE A 172 -10.81 -10.54 8.64
N VAL A 173 -10.76 -11.50 9.58
CA VAL A 173 -10.48 -11.22 11.00
C VAL A 173 -9.18 -10.42 11.23
N PRO A 174 -8.05 -10.72 10.57
CA PRO A 174 -6.83 -9.92 10.75
C PRO A 174 -7.06 -8.43 10.41
N GLN A 175 -7.81 -8.15 9.35
CA GLN A 175 -8.15 -6.78 8.97
C GLN A 175 -9.12 -6.12 9.97
N TRP A 176 -10.06 -6.86 10.56
CA TRP A 176 -10.92 -6.34 11.64
C TRP A 176 -10.08 -5.83 12.82
N VAL A 177 -9.06 -6.59 13.24
CA VAL A 177 -8.17 -6.17 14.33
C VAL A 177 -7.45 -4.86 13.98
N LEU A 178 -6.94 -4.75 12.75
CA LEU A 178 -6.28 -3.52 12.28
C LEU A 178 -7.26 -2.34 12.22
N LEU A 179 -8.49 -2.55 11.75
CA LEU A 179 -9.52 -1.52 11.70
C LEU A 179 -9.94 -1.06 13.09
N CYS A 180 -10.03 -1.95 14.07
CA CYS A 180 -10.31 -1.57 15.46
C CYS A 180 -9.21 -0.66 16.02
N ILE A 181 -7.93 -0.99 15.77
CA ILE A 181 -6.80 -0.14 16.18
C ILE A 181 -6.84 1.21 15.46
N ALA A 182 -7.12 1.20 14.15
CA ALA A 182 -7.23 2.42 13.34
C ALA A 182 -8.38 3.32 13.82
N LEU A 183 -9.51 2.73 14.22
CA LEU A 183 -10.66 3.47 14.76
C LEU A 183 -10.30 4.19 16.07
N VAL A 184 -9.56 3.54 16.96
CA VAL A 184 -9.02 4.19 18.17
C VAL A 184 -8.11 5.37 17.79
N GLY A 185 -7.27 5.20 16.77
CA GLY A 185 -6.44 6.28 16.23
C GLY A 185 -7.24 7.47 15.65
N VAL A 186 -8.32 7.19 14.92
CA VAL A 186 -9.24 8.21 14.40
C VAL A 186 -9.91 8.97 15.55
N LEU A 187 -10.41 8.26 16.56
CA LEU A 187 -11.03 8.87 17.74
C LEU A 187 -10.03 9.78 18.48
N TYR A 188 -8.80 9.31 18.67
CA TYR A 188 -7.73 10.11 19.25
C TYR A 188 -7.47 11.38 18.43
N ALA A 189 -7.34 11.26 17.10
CA ALA A 189 -7.12 12.41 16.22
C ALA A 189 -8.27 13.42 16.25
N LEU A 190 -9.52 12.96 16.31
CA LEU A 190 -10.71 13.81 16.43
C LEU A 190 -10.74 14.55 17.78
N ILE A 191 -10.47 13.85 18.88
CA ILE A 191 -10.40 14.47 20.22
C ILE A 191 -9.27 15.51 20.25
N PHE A 192 -8.10 15.17 19.73
CA PHE A 192 -6.95 16.09 19.68
C PHE A 192 -7.25 17.34 18.84
N ALA A 193 -7.87 17.17 17.67
CA ALA A 193 -8.32 18.29 16.85
C ALA A 193 -9.36 19.16 17.58
N ALA A 194 -10.32 18.55 18.28
CA ALA A 194 -11.33 19.28 19.05
C ALA A 194 -10.71 20.09 20.21
N ILE A 195 -9.71 19.54 20.90
CA ILE A 195 -8.98 20.24 21.98
C ILE A 195 -8.22 21.44 21.39
N LEU A 196 -7.47 21.26 20.30
CA LEU A 196 -6.70 22.34 19.66
C LEU A 196 -7.58 23.46 19.09
N LEU A 197 -8.79 23.12 18.62
CA LEU A 197 -9.77 24.12 18.18
C LEU A 197 -10.26 24.99 19.34
N ARG A 198 -10.31 24.45 20.56
CA ARG A 198 -10.76 25.18 21.76
C ARG A 198 -9.62 25.86 22.52
N ALA A 199 -8.37 25.42 22.33
CA ALA A 199 -7.21 25.99 23.02
C ALA A 199 -6.86 27.37 22.44
N PRO A 200 -6.97 28.48 23.19
CA PRO A 200 -6.79 29.84 22.68
C PRO A 200 -5.37 30.10 22.15
N GLU A 201 -4.36 29.48 22.77
CA GLU A 201 -2.93 29.64 22.43
C GLU A 201 -2.46 28.83 21.21
N ALA A 202 -3.31 27.98 20.62
CA ALA A 202 -2.90 27.13 19.51
C ALA A 202 -2.77 27.93 18.19
N SER A 203 -1.64 27.75 17.49
CA SER A 203 -1.40 28.39 16.20
C SER A 203 -2.43 27.97 15.15
N HIS A 204 -2.86 28.91 14.30
CA HIS A 204 -3.80 28.63 13.20
C HIS A 204 -3.31 27.52 12.26
N ALA A 205 -2.00 27.39 12.05
CA ALA A 205 -1.42 26.34 11.23
C ALA A 205 -1.58 24.95 11.88
N GLN A 206 -1.32 24.84 13.19
CA GLN A 206 -1.47 23.59 13.94
C GLN A 206 -2.92 23.12 13.99
N ARG A 207 -3.87 24.06 14.18
CA ARG A 207 -5.31 23.75 14.14
C ARG A 207 -5.74 23.19 12.78
N LYS A 208 -5.30 23.83 11.69
CA LYS A 208 -5.58 23.34 10.33
C LYS A 208 -4.96 21.97 10.09
N ALA A 209 -3.71 21.76 10.47
CA ALA A 209 -3.03 20.48 10.32
C ALA A 209 -3.75 19.35 11.08
N ALA A 210 -4.10 19.56 12.36
CA ALA A 210 -4.83 18.58 13.14
C ALA A 210 -6.21 18.25 12.55
N PHE A 211 -6.94 19.28 12.07
CA PHE A 211 -8.23 19.09 11.42
C PHE A 211 -8.11 18.30 10.10
N HIS A 212 -7.15 18.65 9.24
CA HIS A 212 -6.91 17.94 7.99
C HIS A 212 -6.49 16.48 8.21
N SER A 213 -5.64 16.20 9.21
CA SER A 213 -5.27 14.83 9.58
C SER A 213 -6.46 14.03 10.09
N ALA A 214 -7.29 14.61 10.97
CA ALA A 214 -8.48 13.94 11.49
C ALA A 214 -9.50 13.64 10.38
N LEU A 215 -9.73 14.59 9.48
CA LEU A 215 -10.57 14.41 8.30
C LEU A 215 -10.01 13.30 7.40
N GLY A 216 -8.70 13.33 7.12
CA GLY A 216 -8.02 12.34 6.28
C GLY A 216 -8.15 10.92 6.83
N TYR A 217 -7.87 10.70 8.12
CA TYR A 217 -8.03 9.39 8.75
C TYR A 217 -9.49 8.92 8.74
N THR A 218 -10.43 9.83 8.98
CA THR A 218 -11.87 9.51 8.95
C THR A 218 -12.32 9.07 7.56
N CYS A 219 -11.93 9.81 6.52
CA CYS A 219 -12.23 9.49 5.12
C CYS A 219 -11.57 8.19 4.65
N LEU A 220 -10.50 7.74 5.29
CA LEU A 220 -9.84 6.46 4.97
C LEU A 220 -10.50 5.29 5.71
N VAL A 221 -10.71 5.41 7.03
CA VAL A 221 -11.15 4.29 7.88
C VAL A 221 -12.64 3.98 7.70
N ILE A 222 -13.50 4.99 7.54
CA ILE A 222 -14.95 4.76 7.44
C ILE A 222 -15.31 3.94 6.19
N PRO A 223 -14.85 4.25 4.97
CA PRO A 223 -15.16 3.43 3.80
C PRO A 223 -14.67 1.99 3.92
N LEU A 224 -13.50 1.77 4.54
CA LEU A 224 -12.99 0.42 4.79
C LEU A 224 -13.85 -0.33 5.80
N LEU A 225 -14.33 0.34 6.84
CA LEU A 225 -15.28 -0.24 7.79
C LEU A 225 -16.60 -0.62 7.10
N VAL A 226 -17.14 0.27 6.26
CA VAL A 226 -18.37 0.01 5.50
C VAL A 226 -18.18 -1.18 4.57
N PHE A 227 -17.07 -1.23 3.83
CA PHE A 227 -16.72 -2.38 2.97
C PHE A 227 -16.69 -3.69 3.77
N GLN A 228 -16.01 -3.67 4.91
CA GLN A 228 -15.87 -4.85 5.77
C GLN A 228 -17.22 -5.33 6.33
N VAL A 229 -18.09 -4.40 6.72
CA VAL A 229 -19.44 -4.72 7.18
C VAL A 229 -20.28 -5.31 6.06
N ASN A 230 -20.20 -4.76 4.83
CA ASN A 230 -20.95 -5.29 3.69
C ASN A 230 -20.51 -6.70 3.29
N ILE A 231 -19.22 -7.03 3.43
CA ILE A 231 -18.72 -8.39 3.19
C ILE A 231 -19.23 -9.39 4.24
N SER A 232 -19.70 -8.87 5.39
CA SER A 232 -20.16 -9.66 6.53
C SER A 232 -21.67 -9.88 6.60
N ILE A 233 -22.43 -9.28 5.67
CA ILE A 233 -23.89 -9.39 5.57
C ILE A 233 -24.23 -10.36 4.44
#